data_AF-F2Z3N8-F1
#
_entry.id   AF-F2Z3N8-F1
#
_cell.length_a   1.000
_cell.length_b   1.000
_cell.length_c   1.000
_cell.angle_alpha   90.00
_cell.angle_beta   90.00
_cell.angle_gamma   90.00
#
_symmetry.space_group_name_H-M   'P 1'
#
loop_
_entity.id
_entity.type
_entity.pdbx_description
1 polymer ?
#
loop_
_entity_poly.entity_id
_entity_poly.type
_entity_poly.pdbx_seq_one_letter_code
_entity_poly.pdbx_strand_id
1 'polypeptide(L)'
;MKRHRPVSSSDSSDESPSTSFTSGSMYRIKSKIPNEHKKPAEVFRKDLISAMKLPDSHHINPDSYYLFADTWKEEWEKGVQVPASPDTVPQPSLRIIAEKVKDVLFIRPRKYIHCSSPDTTEPGYINIMELAASVCRYDLDDMDIFWLQELNEDLAEMGCGPVDENLMEKTVEVLERHCHENMNHA
;
A
#
# COMPACT_ATOMS: atom_id res chain seq x y z
N MET A 1 57.40 -33.49 -35.16
CA MET A 1 56.64 -33.49 -33.90
C MET A 1 55.49 -32.48 -34.03
N LYS A 2 54.28 -32.85 -33.56
CA LYS A 2 53.02 -32.06 -33.51
C LYS A 2 53.26 -30.67 -32.83
N ARG A 3 52.60 -29.53 -33.13
CA ARG A 3 51.15 -29.22 -33.25
C ARG A 3 50.92 -27.80 -33.86
N HIS A 4 49.65 -27.53 -34.18
CA HIS A 4 48.96 -26.44 -34.92
C HIS A 4 49.10 -24.95 -34.49
N ARG A 5 49.02 -24.06 -35.51
CA ARG A 5 48.33 -22.72 -35.74
C ARG A 5 47.50 -22.03 -34.61
N PRO A 6 47.12 -20.72 -34.70
CA PRO A 6 47.15 -19.75 -35.83
C PRO A 6 47.63 -18.30 -35.50
N VAL A 7 47.29 -17.35 -36.39
CA VAL A 7 47.89 -16.04 -36.78
C VAL A 7 47.01 -14.83 -36.35
N SER A 8 47.64 -13.63 -36.27
CA SER A 8 47.10 -12.25 -36.44
C SER A 8 46.11 -11.71 -35.39
N SER A 9 45.88 -10.39 -35.20
CA SER A 9 46.59 -9.10 -35.40
C SER A 9 45.66 -8.01 -34.83
N SER A 10 46.23 -6.90 -34.35
CA SER A 10 45.68 -5.53 -34.29
C SER A 10 44.26 -5.23 -33.77
N ASP A 11 44.24 -4.58 -32.60
CA ASP A 11 43.86 -3.17 -32.35
C ASP A 11 42.52 -2.59 -32.88
N SER A 12 41.73 -2.16 -31.89
CA SER A 12 40.99 -0.89 -31.76
C SER A 12 39.92 -0.47 -32.77
N SER A 13 38.79 -0.07 -32.17
CA SER A 13 37.91 1.08 -32.48
C SER A 13 36.47 0.79 -32.89
N ASP A 14 35.66 1.70 -32.35
CA ASP A 14 34.21 1.77 -32.15
C ASP A 14 33.42 2.02 -33.45
N GLU A 15 32.10 2.18 -33.29
CA GLU A 15 31.11 2.72 -34.24
C GLU A 15 30.24 1.69 -34.99
N SER A 16 29.09 1.36 -34.37
CA SER A 16 27.93 0.78 -35.06
C SER A 16 27.01 1.89 -35.58
N PRO A 17 26.65 1.94 -36.89
CA PRO A 17 25.74 2.95 -37.41
C PRO A 17 24.29 2.47 -37.27
N SER A 18 23.52 3.13 -36.41
CA SER A 18 22.06 3.00 -36.41
C SER A 18 21.45 3.97 -37.41
N THR A 19 20.71 3.40 -38.36
CA THR A 19 20.03 4.10 -39.44
C THR A 19 18.68 4.66 -39.00
N SER A 20 18.47 5.96 -39.26
CA SER A 20 17.27 6.58 -39.87
C SER A 20 15.97 6.70 -39.01
N PHE A 21 15.14 7.74 -39.05
CA PHE A 21 14.88 8.84 -39.99
C PHE A 21 14.39 10.09 -39.24
N THR A 22 14.78 11.28 -39.70
CA THR A 22 14.12 12.55 -39.35
C THR A 22 13.08 12.89 -40.44
N SER A 23 11.87 13.28 -40.03
CA SER A 23 10.96 14.06 -40.87
C SER A 23 10.69 15.38 -40.16
N GLY A 24 11.15 16.46 -40.80
CA GLY A 24 11.07 17.80 -40.26
C GLY A 24 9.65 18.33 -40.19
N SER A 25 9.40 19.17 -39.21
CA SER A 25 8.32 20.14 -39.26
C SER A 25 8.88 21.52 -38.93
N MET A 26 8.82 22.39 -39.94
CA MET A 26 9.19 23.79 -39.84
C MET A 26 8.12 24.56 -39.03
N TYR A 27 8.37 24.73 -37.74
CA TYR A 27 7.86 25.88 -37.00
C TYR A 27 8.88 26.27 -35.94
N ARG A 28 9.60 27.35 -36.23
CA ARG A 28 10.44 28.07 -35.27
C ARG A 28 9.52 28.71 -34.22
N ILE A 29 9.17 27.96 -33.18
CA ILE A 29 8.68 28.55 -31.93
C ILE A 29 9.90 28.63 -31.01
N LYS A 30 10.35 29.86 -30.73
CA LYS A 30 11.33 30.12 -29.66
C LYS A 30 10.64 29.87 -28.32
N SER A 31 10.53 28.62 -27.90
CA SER A 31 10.11 28.27 -26.54
C SER A 31 11.35 28.11 -25.67
N LYS A 32 11.54 29.11 -24.79
CA LYS A 32 12.16 29.06 -23.47
C LYS A 32 13.27 28.02 -23.27
N ILE A 33 14.47 28.55 -23.06
CA ILE A 33 15.61 27.94 -22.34
C ILE A 33 15.12 26.78 -21.47
N PRO A 34 15.61 25.53 -21.67
CA PRO A 34 15.36 24.47 -20.70
C PRO A 34 15.85 25.01 -19.37
N ASN A 35 14.92 25.19 -18.43
CA ASN A 35 15.28 25.51 -17.05
C ASN A 35 16.33 24.47 -16.68
N GLU A 36 17.60 24.86 -16.59
CA GLU A 36 18.61 23.98 -16.03
C GLU A 36 18.02 23.57 -14.70
N HIS A 37 17.60 22.30 -14.59
CA HIS A 37 17.15 21.73 -13.36
C HIS A 37 18.38 21.76 -12.46
N LYS A 38 18.61 22.91 -11.81
CA LYS A 38 19.61 23.07 -10.77
C LYS A 38 19.27 21.96 -9.80
N LYS A 39 20.17 20.97 -9.71
CA LYS A 39 20.00 19.89 -8.75
C LYS A 39 19.68 20.57 -7.42
N PRO A 40 18.52 20.25 -6.80
CA PRO A 40 18.17 20.86 -5.53
C PRO A 40 19.36 20.67 -4.59
N ALA A 41 19.62 21.65 -3.73
CA ALA A 41 20.72 21.55 -2.80
C ALA A 41 20.58 20.22 -2.03
N GLU A 42 21.52 19.30 -2.21
CA GLU A 42 21.54 18.04 -1.48
C GLU A 42 22.37 18.27 -0.22
N VAL A 43 21.77 18.04 0.94
CA VAL A 43 22.47 18.08 2.22
C VAL A 43 22.58 16.66 2.73
N PHE A 44 23.82 16.22 2.94
CA PHE A 44 24.10 14.93 3.55
C PHE A 44 24.61 15.12 4.97
N ARG A 45 23.98 14.40 5.90
CA ARG A 45 24.31 14.43 7.33
C ARG A 45 24.98 13.13 7.75
N LYS A 46 26.28 13.19 8.03
CA LYS A 46 27.07 12.03 8.48
C LYS A 46 26.81 11.68 9.94
N ASP A 47 26.50 12.67 10.76
CA ASP A 47 26.14 12.50 12.18
C ASP A 47 25.01 11.49 12.37
N LEU A 48 24.01 11.49 11.50
CA LEU A 48 22.87 10.58 11.59
C LEU A 48 23.25 9.11 11.41
N ILE A 49 24.04 8.81 10.38
CA ILE A 49 24.46 7.42 10.13
C ILE A 49 25.53 6.98 11.13
N SER A 50 26.43 7.89 11.52
CA SER A 50 27.44 7.62 12.55
C SER A 50 26.83 7.37 13.93
N ALA A 51 25.73 8.05 14.28
CA ALA A 51 25.02 7.80 15.54
C ALA A 51 24.37 6.39 15.61
N MET A 52 24.15 5.75 14.45
CA MET A 52 23.65 4.37 14.36
C MET A 52 24.77 3.33 14.27
N LYS A 53 26.02 3.74 14.01
CA LYS A 53 27.18 2.84 13.95
C LYS A 53 27.61 2.49 15.38
N LEU A 54 27.74 1.19 15.65
CA LEU A 54 28.38 0.70 16.87
C LEU A 54 29.89 0.64 16.66
N PRO A 55 30.72 0.90 17.69
CA PRO A 55 32.16 0.70 17.61
C PRO A 55 32.52 -0.76 17.31
N ASP A 56 33.56 -1.00 16.52
CA ASP A 56 34.01 -2.36 16.18
C ASP A 56 34.40 -3.21 17.42
N SER A 57 34.74 -2.55 18.53
CA SER A 57 35.05 -3.21 19.80
C SER A 57 33.81 -3.61 20.61
N HIS A 58 32.60 -3.24 20.17
CA HIS A 58 31.37 -3.52 20.88
C HIS A 58 30.87 -4.95 20.58
N HIS A 59 30.88 -5.83 21.58
CA HIS A 59 30.36 -7.18 21.43
C HIS A 59 28.82 -7.18 21.44
N ILE A 60 28.22 -7.76 20.39
CA ILE A 60 26.77 -7.90 20.24
C ILE A 60 26.42 -9.40 20.27
N ASN A 61 25.36 -9.78 20.96
CA ASN A 61 24.90 -11.17 20.98
C ASN A 61 24.41 -11.57 19.58
N PRO A 62 24.85 -12.71 19.00
CA PRO A 62 24.37 -13.25 17.73
C PRO A 62 22.84 -13.31 17.58
N ASP A 63 22.10 -13.51 18.68
CA ASP A 63 20.63 -13.61 18.65
C ASP A 63 19.92 -12.24 18.62
N SER A 64 20.67 -11.15 18.76
CA SER A 64 20.14 -9.78 18.88
C SER A 64 20.29 -8.93 17.61
N TYR A 65 20.83 -9.50 16.54
CA TYR A 65 20.95 -8.82 15.25
C TYR A 65 20.64 -9.76 14.08
N TYR A 66 20.27 -9.16 12.96
CA TYR A 66 20.14 -9.84 11.68
C TYR A 66 21.32 -9.47 10.78
N LEU A 67 21.83 -10.45 10.03
CA LEU A 67 22.88 -10.20 9.04
C LEU A 67 22.24 -9.81 7.71
N PHE A 68 22.59 -8.64 7.19
CA PHE A 68 22.23 -8.29 5.82
C PHE A 68 23.20 -8.95 4.83
N ALA A 69 22.66 -9.47 3.72
CA ALA A 69 23.46 -10.05 2.65
C ALA A 69 24.18 -8.99 1.81
N ASP A 70 23.65 -7.76 1.78
CA ASP A 70 24.22 -6.63 1.06
C ASP A 70 25.42 -6.06 1.82
N THR A 71 26.51 -5.84 1.09
CA THR A 71 27.66 -5.13 1.63
C THR A 71 27.39 -3.63 1.74
N TRP A 72 28.11 -2.98 2.66
CA TRP A 72 28.06 -1.53 2.82
C TRP A 72 28.40 -0.82 1.50
N LYS A 73 27.54 0.12 1.08
CA LYS A 73 27.73 0.88 -0.17
C LYS A 73 28.55 2.14 0.08
N GLU A 74 29.49 2.44 -0.81
CA GLU A 74 30.34 3.65 -0.73
C GLU A 74 29.50 4.95 -0.70
N GLU A 75 28.34 4.97 -1.35
CA GLU A 75 27.43 6.10 -1.34
C GLU A 75 26.92 6.47 0.07
N TRP A 76 26.92 5.53 1.02
CA TRP A 76 26.51 5.75 2.41
C TRP A 76 27.57 6.48 3.24
N GLU A 77 28.83 6.49 2.79
CA GLU A 77 29.90 7.31 3.41
C GLU A 77 29.67 8.82 3.23
N LYS A 78 28.80 9.20 2.29
CA LYS A 78 28.36 10.59 2.10
C LYS A 78 27.47 11.05 3.26
N GLY A 79 26.77 10.14 3.93
CA GLY A 79 25.81 10.41 5.01
C GLY A 79 24.37 10.23 4.56
N VAL A 80 23.43 10.58 5.44
CA VAL A 80 21.98 10.50 5.14
C VAL A 80 21.57 11.76 4.40
N GLN A 81 20.96 11.62 3.21
CA GLN A 81 20.37 12.75 2.50
C GLN A 81 19.17 13.28 3.29
N VAL A 82 19.20 14.56 3.65
CA VAL A 82 18.10 15.24 4.32
C VAL A 82 17.53 16.34 3.45
N PRO A 83 16.21 16.64 3.54
CA PRO A 83 15.63 17.76 2.82
C PRO A 83 16.33 19.07 3.18
N ALA A 84 16.92 19.73 2.18
CA ALA A 84 17.60 21.01 2.37
C ALA A 84 16.70 22.23 2.15
N SER A 85 15.54 22.02 1.53
CA SER A 85 14.56 23.06 1.22
C SER A 85 13.14 22.61 1.61
N PRO A 86 12.35 23.45 2.30
CA PRO A 86 10.92 23.20 2.52
C PRO A 86 10.15 23.00 1.22
N ASP A 87 10.59 23.64 0.13
CA ASP A 87 9.96 23.59 -1.19
C ASP A 87 10.12 22.24 -1.91
N THR A 88 11.04 21.37 -1.44
CA THR A 88 11.22 20.01 -1.97
C THR A 88 10.37 18.96 -1.28
N VAL A 89 9.58 19.33 -0.27
CA VAL A 89 8.66 18.38 0.39
C VAL A 89 7.51 18.07 -0.58
N PRO A 90 7.25 16.79 -0.90
CA PRO A 90 6.17 16.43 -1.80
C PRO A 90 4.82 16.87 -1.21
N GLN A 91 4.00 17.56 -2.01
CA GLN A 91 2.66 17.95 -1.57
C GLN A 91 1.69 16.77 -1.74
N PRO A 92 0.86 16.47 -0.72
CA PRO A 92 -0.18 15.47 -0.87
C PRO A 92 -1.18 15.93 -1.94
N SER A 93 -1.53 15.03 -2.86
CA SER A 93 -2.57 15.27 -3.85
C SER A 93 -3.74 14.32 -3.59
N LEU A 94 -4.95 14.87 -3.56
CA LEU A 94 -6.18 14.11 -3.38
C LEU A 94 -6.96 14.12 -4.69
N ARG A 95 -7.43 12.94 -5.13
CA ARG A 95 -8.40 12.80 -6.21
C ARG A 95 -9.68 12.20 -5.63
N ILE A 96 -10.81 12.86 -5.85
CA ILE A 96 -12.13 12.33 -5.49
C ILE A 96 -12.52 11.30 -6.56
N ILE A 97 -12.70 10.05 -6.16
CA ILE A 97 -12.96 8.92 -7.08
C ILE A 97 -14.46 8.60 -7.17
N ALA A 98 -15.26 9.00 -6.18
CA ALA A 98 -16.71 8.84 -6.17
C ALA A 98 -17.38 10.06 -5.51
N GLU A 99 -18.60 10.39 -5.96
CA GLU A 99 -19.42 11.42 -5.32
C GLU A 99 -19.88 10.91 -3.94
N LYS A 100 -19.88 11.80 -2.94
CA LYS A 100 -20.36 11.45 -1.60
C LYS A 100 -21.86 11.19 -1.64
N VAL A 101 -22.28 10.02 -1.14
CA VAL A 101 -23.70 9.74 -0.88
C VAL A 101 -24.25 10.82 0.05
N LYS A 102 -25.35 11.45 -0.36
CA LYS A 102 -25.91 12.65 0.32
C LYS A 102 -26.62 12.35 1.63
N ASP A 103 -26.81 11.08 1.96
CA ASP A 103 -27.54 10.66 3.16
C ASP A 103 -26.66 10.82 4.40
N VAL A 104 -26.67 12.04 4.95
CA VAL A 104 -26.06 12.33 6.25
C VAL A 104 -27.05 11.91 7.33
N LEU A 105 -26.96 10.63 7.75
CA LEU A 105 -27.74 10.08 8.86
C LEU A 105 -27.30 10.62 10.23
N PHE A 106 -26.15 11.32 10.29
CA PHE A 106 -25.62 11.87 11.53
C PHE A 106 -26.25 13.23 11.86
N ILE A 107 -26.99 13.28 12.97
CA ILE A 107 -27.47 14.53 13.57
C ILE A 107 -26.52 14.90 14.70
N ARG A 108 -25.91 16.09 14.61
CA ARG A 108 -24.99 16.60 15.63
C ARG A 108 -25.70 16.70 17.00
N PRO A 109 -25.26 15.96 18.02
CA PRO A 109 -25.85 16.06 19.35
C PRO A 109 -25.55 17.41 20.01
N ARG A 110 -26.43 17.85 20.91
CA ARG A 110 -26.23 19.08 21.71
C ARG A 110 -25.17 18.92 22.80
N LYS A 111 -24.92 17.69 23.24
CA LYS A 111 -23.91 17.32 24.24
C LYS A 111 -22.72 16.64 23.55
N TYR A 112 -21.58 16.56 24.22
CA TYR A 112 -20.44 15.79 23.71
C TYR A 112 -20.77 14.29 23.64
N ILE A 113 -20.20 13.61 22.65
CA ILE A 113 -20.33 12.16 22.50
C ILE A 113 -19.42 11.50 23.54
N HIS A 114 -20.00 10.65 24.38
CA HIS A 114 -19.27 9.83 25.34
C HIS A 114 -19.17 8.40 24.80
N CYS A 115 -17.94 7.86 24.69
CA CYS A 115 -17.66 6.54 24.10
C CYS A 115 -17.19 5.49 25.13
N SER A 116 -17.32 5.75 26.44
CA SER A 116 -16.84 4.86 27.51
C SER A 116 -17.96 4.02 28.13
N SER A 117 -17.58 2.84 28.66
CA SER A 117 -18.41 1.76 29.23
C SER A 117 -19.35 2.19 30.38
N PRO A 118 -20.32 1.33 30.77
CA PRO A 118 -21.60 1.75 31.33
C PRO A 118 -21.53 1.88 32.85
N ASP A 119 -21.25 3.08 33.33
CA ASP A 119 -21.80 3.47 34.63
C ASP A 119 -23.00 4.35 34.36
N THR A 120 -24.17 3.83 34.77
CA THR A 120 -25.50 4.46 34.81
C THR A 120 -26.32 4.44 33.51
N THR A 121 -27.23 3.47 33.50
CA THR A 121 -28.41 3.33 32.65
C THR A 121 -29.37 4.51 32.88
N GLU A 122 -29.05 5.68 32.36
CA GLU A 122 -30.05 6.75 32.22
C GLU A 122 -31.12 6.27 31.22
N PRO A 123 -32.42 6.31 31.55
CA PRO A 123 -33.49 5.92 30.63
C PRO A 123 -33.43 6.79 29.36
N GLY A 124 -33.06 6.18 28.23
CA GLY A 124 -32.90 6.85 26.94
C GLY A 124 -31.48 6.86 26.36
N TYR A 125 -30.50 6.25 27.05
CA TYR A 125 -29.16 6.03 26.48
C TYR A 125 -29.14 4.82 25.53
N ILE A 126 -28.71 5.03 24.29
CA ILE A 126 -28.46 3.94 23.32
C ILE A 126 -27.03 3.48 23.53
N ASN A 127 -26.84 2.24 23.95
CA ASN A 127 -25.51 1.64 24.10
C ASN A 127 -24.89 1.38 22.72
N ILE A 128 -24.00 2.28 22.29
CA ILE A 128 -23.33 2.21 20.97
C ILE A 128 -22.56 0.89 20.80
N MET A 129 -21.95 0.38 21.87
CA MET A 129 -21.16 -0.85 21.81
C MET A 129 -22.04 -2.09 21.61
N GLU A 130 -23.20 -2.13 22.27
CA GLU A 130 -24.18 -3.21 22.10
C GLU A 130 -24.82 -3.16 20.71
N LEU A 131 -25.14 -1.96 20.22
CA LEU A 131 -25.63 -1.79 18.86
C LEU A 131 -24.59 -2.28 17.84
N ALA A 132 -23.32 -1.89 17.99
CA ALA A 132 -22.24 -2.35 17.12
C ALA A 132 -22.03 -3.88 17.20
N ALA A 133 -22.17 -4.47 18.38
CA ALA A 133 -22.09 -5.91 18.56
C ALA A 133 -23.27 -6.67 17.93
N SER A 134 -24.41 -6.02 17.71
CA SER A 134 -25.58 -6.60 17.06
C SER A 134 -25.57 -6.54 15.52
N VAL A 135 -24.62 -5.80 14.93
CA VAL A 135 -24.47 -5.72 13.47
C VAL A 135 -23.75 -6.97 12.96
N CYS A 136 -24.22 -7.50 11.83
CA CYS A 136 -23.59 -8.64 11.20
C CYS A 136 -22.16 -8.29 10.77
N ARG A 137 -21.22 -9.20 11.03
CA ARG A 137 -19.79 -9.01 10.75
C ARG A 137 -19.36 -9.56 9.40
N TYR A 138 -20.15 -10.48 8.84
CA TYR A 138 -19.88 -11.03 7.52
C TYR A 138 -20.44 -10.06 6.47
N ASP A 139 -19.61 -9.73 5.48
CA ASP A 139 -19.93 -8.86 4.35
C ASP A 139 -19.68 -9.68 3.09
N LEU A 140 -20.66 -9.77 2.20
CA LEU A 140 -20.57 -10.62 1.01
C LEU A 140 -19.56 -10.01 0.03
N ASP A 141 -18.65 -10.85 -0.46
CA ASP A 141 -17.78 -10.45 -1.56
C ASP A 141 -18.45 -10.69 -2.93
N ASP A 142 -17.78 -10.30 -4.01
CA ASP A 142 -18.32 -10.47 -5.37
C ASP A 142 -18.66 -11.94 -5.66
N MET A 143 -17.88 -12.90 -5.16
CA MET A 143 -18.10 -14.32 -5.39
C MET A 143 -19.37 -14.79 -4.67
N ASP A 144 -19.53 -14.41 -3.41
CA ASP A 144 -20.71 -14.74 -2.63
C ASP A 144 -21.99 -14.18 -3.26
N ILE A 145 -21.91 -12.95 -3.80
CA ILE A 145 -23.02 -12.31 -4.51
C ILE A 145 -23.38 -13.08 -5.79
N PHE A 146 -22.38 -13.47 -6.61
CA PHE A 146 -22.65 -14.27 -7.80
C PHE A 146 -23.27 -15.62 -7.47
N TRP A 147 -22.77 -16.28 -6.43
CA TRP A 147 -23.32 -17.55 -5.96
C TRP A 147 -24.76 -17.40 -5.46
N LEU A 148 -25.05 -16.34 -4.69
CA LEU A 148 -26.40 -16.04 -4.19
C LEU A 148 -27.38 -15.78 -5.33
N GLN A 149 -26.93 -15.12 -6.41
CA GLN A 149 -27.74 -14.90 -7.60
C GLN A 149 -28.11 -16.22 -8.30
N GLU A 150 -27.12 -17.07 -8.57
CA GLU A 150 -27.35 -18.38 -9.20
C GLU A 150 -28.26 -19.27 -8.34
N LEU A 151 -28.05 -19.31 -7.02
CA LEU A 151 -28.94 -20.00 -6.09
C LEU A 151 -30.39 -19.49 -6.19
N ASN A 152 -30.57 -18.17 -6.26
CA ASN A 152 -31.90 -17.58 -6.32
C ASN A 152 -32.61 -17.85 -7.65
N GLU A 153 -31.87 -18.00 -8.75
CA GLU A 153 -32.42 -18.46 -10.04
C GLU A 153 -32.98 -19.88 -9.89
N ASP A 154 -32.20 -20.81 -9.33
CA ASP A 154 -32.64 -22.18 -9.06
C ASP A 154 -33.85 -22.23 -8.12
N LEU A 155 -33.83 -21.43 -7.04
CA LEU A 155 -34.97 -21.33 -6.11
C LEU A 155 -36.24 -20.85 -6.81
N ALA A 156 -36.11 -19.89 -7.72
CA ALA A 156 -37.24 -19.39 -8.49
C ALA A 156 -37.82 -20.47 -9.43
N GLU A 157 -36.97 -21.27 -10.08
CA GLU A 157 -37.41 -22.41 -10.90
C GLU A 157 -38.15 -23.46 -10.09
N MET A 158 -37.75 -23.68 -8.85
CA MET A 158 -38.43 -24.58 -7.90
C MET A 158 -39.70 -23.98 -7.26
N GLY A 159 -40.04 -22.72 -7.56
CA GLY A 159 -41.18 -22.03 -6.96
C GLY A 159 -40.96 -21.65 -5.48
N CYS A 160 -39.71 -21.60 -5.03
CA CYS A 160 -39.32 -21.13 -3.71
C CYS A 160 -39.12 -19.60 -3.70
N GLY A 161 -39.09 -19.01 -2.50
CA GLY A 161 -38.75 -17.59 -2.33
C GLY A 161 -37.24 -17.36 -2.37
N PRO A 162 -36.79 -16.17 -2.80
CA PRO A 162 -35.37 -15.84 -2.84
C PRO A 162 -34.80 -15.60 -1.44
N VAL A 163 -33.49 -15.77 -1.32
CA VAL A 163 -32.66 -15.42 -0.16
C VAL A 163 -32.07 -14.03 -0.40
N ASP A 164 -32.24 -13.12 0.56
CA ASP A 164 -31.62 -11.79 0.51
C ASP A 164 -30.18 -11.79 1.07
N GLU A 165 -29.41 -10.75 0.75
CA GLU A 165 -28.01 -10.61 1.16
C GLU A 165 -27.86 -10.68 2.68
N ASN A 166 -28.69 -9.93 3.42
CA ASN A 166 -28.66 -9.88 4.88
C ASN A 166 -28.97 -11.24 5.54
N LEU A 167 -29.84 -12.07 4.95
CA LEU A 167 -30.06 -13.44 5.44
C LEU A 167 -28.84 -14.32 5.17
N MET A 168 -28.22 -14.20 3.99
CA MET A 168 -27.00 -14.94 3.65
C MET A 168 -25.85 -14.57 4.60
N GLU A 169 -25.55 -13.28 4.77
CA GLU A 169 -24.52 -12.76 5.69
C GLU A 169 -24.68 -13.31 7.10
N LYS A 170 -25.89 -13.18 7.67
CA LYS A 170 -26.18 -13.68 9.02
C LYS A 170 -26.03 -15.19 9.13
N THR A 171 -26.40 -15.92 8.07
CA THR A 171 -26.27 -17.36 8.04
C THR A 171 -24.78 -17.75 8.05
N VAL A 172 -23.97 -17.11 7.21
CA VAL A 172 -22.52 -17.38 7.16
C VAL A 172 -21.84 -16.99 8.46
N GLU A 173 -22.16 -15.85 9.06
CA GLU A 173 -21.62 -15.46 10.37
C GLU A 173 -21.93 -16.51 11.45
N VAL A 174 -23.15 -17.07 11.44
CA VAL A 174 -23.52 -18.14 12.36
C VAL A 174 -22.67 -19.40 12.16
N LEU A 175 -22.44 -19.78 10.91
CA LEU A 175 -21.60 -20.92 10.57
C LEU A 175 -20.14 -20.69 10.99
N GLU A 176 -19.58 -19.51 10.70
CA GLU A 176 -18.21 -19.16 11.09
C GLU A 176 -18.01 -19.20 12.60
N ARG A 177 -18.96 -18.63 13.36
CA ARG A 177 -18.90 -18.64 14.83
C ARG A 177 -18.90 -20.07 15.37
N HIS A 178 -19.77 -20.93 14.85
CA HIS A 178 -19.81 -22.33 15.25
C HIS A 178 -18.51 -23.07 14.89
N CYS A 179 -17.96 -22.83 13.70
CA CYS A 179 -16.67 -23.40 13.31
C CYS A 179 -15.56 -22.95 14.26
N HIS A 180 -15.52 -21.66 14.61
CA HIS A 180 -14.53 -21.10 15.52
C HIS A 180 -14.64 -21.69 16.93
N GLU A 181 -15.86 -21.75 17.49
CA GLU A 181 -16.12 -22.37 18.80
C GLU A 181 -15.68 -23.83 18.81
N ASN A 182 -16.03 -24.60 17.78
CA ASN A 182 -15.67 -26.01 17.67
C ASN A 182 -14.16 -26.23 17.55
N MET A 183 -13.43 -25.35 16.85
CA MET A 183 -11.96 -25.41 16.77
C MET A 183 -11.29 -25.12 18.11
N ASN A 184 -11.86 -24.26 18.94
CA ASN A 184 -11.33 -23.94 20.27
C ASN A 184 -11.61 -25.03 21.31
N HIS A 185 -12.53 -25.95 21.02
CA HIS A 185 -12.87 -27.10 21.87
C HIS A 185 -12.21 -28.43 21.42
N ALA A 186 -11.44 -28.41 20.33
CA ALA A 186 -10.70 -29.55 19.79
C ALA A 186 -9.24 -29.59 20.29
#